data_AF-A0A2M9A8Q6-F1
#
_entry.id   AF-A0A2M9A8Q6-F1
#
_cell.length_a   1.000
_cell.length_b   1.000
_cell.length_c   1.000
_cell.angle_alpha   90.00
_cell.angle_beta   90.00
_cell.angle_gamma   90.00
#
_symmetry.space_group_name_H-M   'P 1'
#
loop_
_entity.id
_entity.type
_entity.pdbx_description
1 polymer ?
#
loop_
_entity_poly.entity_id
_entity_poly.type
_entity_poly.pdbx_seq_one_letter_code
_entity_poly.pdbx_strand_id
1 'polypeptide(L)'
;MQKEFDEALENLKNIEVVDEPSAACYNEQFKTLIGKTMQIVSETDYDALVQAKTEDIEKKYSAKVEFSDAATDAYKKLRELVRFEMLHETLFAGKEFEVCCTESNFAQAMNKLRPEISKLLPEDTKEAVESIGYSLYSDFTKYLVCSAFDMVADMKIFEMPEFRPLQLNALGKEVRTNVNVIRQQKNKPQKSQVLTDWFLTVMVLPGLLLRKLYSVSLVEMFEVEQKQTDNAAHLFNIFQKRMAAFSAGVEYQILQEFLVPLGMADCFTVRPKLKDKPKGGYIH
;
A
#
# COMPACT_ATOMS: atom_id res chain seq x y z
N MET A 1 3.75 22.97 18.45
CA MET A 1 3.91 21.54 18.13
C MET A 1 3.49 21.19 16.71
N GLN A 2 2.19 21.04 16.38
CA GLN A 2 1.79 20.72 14.99
C GLN A 2 2.31 21.74 13.95
N LYS A 3 2.19 23.04 14.24
CA LYS A 3 2.74 24.10 13.39
C LYS A 3 4.25 23.98 13.16
N GLU A 4 5.01 23.62 14.19
CA GLU A 4 6.47 23.45 14.08
C GLU A 4 6.84 22.23 13.23
N PHE A 5 6.02 21.18 13.27
CA PHE A 5 6.18 20.04 12.36
C PHE A 5 5.88 20.45 10.92
N ASP A 6 4.78 21.15 10.68
CA ASP A 6 4.38 21.60 9.34
C ASP A 6 5.41 22.58 8.76
N GLU A 7 5.96 23.50 9.58
CA GLU A 7 7.06 24.39 9.20
C GLU A 7 8.34 23.61 8.86
N ALA A 8 8.73 22.63 9.68
CA ALA A 8 9.91 21.79 9.38
C ALA A 8 9.73 20.97 8.10
N LEU A 9 8.53 20.45 7.85
CA LEU A 9 8.17 19.73 6.64
C LEU A 9 8.22 20.64 5.41
N GLU A 10 7.69 21.85 5.51
CA GLU A 10 7.69 22.83 4.43
C GLU A 10 9.13 23.29 4.11
N ASN A 11 9.94 23.54 5.13
CA ASN A 11 11.36 23.86 4.94
C ASN A 11 12.10 22.74 4.19
N LEU A 12 11.85 21.47 4.57
CA LEU A 12 12.47 20.33 3.90
C LEU A 12 12.02 20.19 2.43
N LYS A 13 10.74 20.45 2.14
CA LYS A 13 10.17 20.38 0.79
C LYS A 13 10.75 21.42 -0.18
N ASN A 14 11.16 22.57 0.35
CA ASN A 14 11.70 23.67 -0.43
C ASN A 14 13.21 23.58 -0.70
N ILE A 15 13.87 22.50 -0.27
CA ILE A 15 15.30 22.27 -0.54
C ILE A 15 15.48 21.41 -1.79
N GLU A 16 16.14 21.98 -2.79
CA GLU A 16 16.68 21.24 -3.92
C GLU A 16 18.14 20.87 -3.64
N VAL A 17 18.48 19.58 -3.67
CA VAL A 17 19.84 19.11 -3.41
C VAL A 17 20.63 19.10 -4.72
N VAL A 18 21.50 20.09 -4.90
CA VAL A 18 22.31 20.30 -6.11
C VAL A 18 23.82 20.23 -5.86
N ASP A 19 24.24 20.31 -4.59
CA ASP A 19 25.63 20.35 -4.15
C ASP A 19 25.78 19.86 -2.68
N GLU A 20 27.02 19.80 -2.18
CA GLU A 20 27.29 19.37 -0.80
C GLU A 20 26.66 20.30 0.27
N PRO A 21 26.70 21.65 0.14
CA PRO A 21 26.01 22.55 1.07
C PRO A 21 24.49 22.34 1.15
N SER A 22 23.82 22.20 0.01
CA SER A 22 22.37 21.93 -0.03
C SER A 22 22.03 20.56 0.54
N ALA A 23 22.89 19.54 0.33
CA ALA A 23 22.76 18.24 0.98
C ALA A 23 22.92 18.33 2.51
N ALA A 24 23.87 19.13 3.01
CA ALA A 24 24.04 19.36 4.44
C ALA A 24 22.81 20.08 5.05
N CYS A 25 22.29 21.09 4.35
CA CYS A 25 21.07 21.80 4.74
C CYS A 25 19.86 20.85 4.80
N TYR A 26 19.66 20.03 3.76
CA TYR A 26 18.63 19.00 3.73
C TYR A 26 18.74 18.06 4.93
N ASN A 27 19.94 17.56 5.23
CA ASN A 27 20.17 16.64 6.35
C ASN A 27 19.83 17.27 7.70
N GLU A 28 20.15 18.54 7.92
CA GLU A 28 19.80 19.26 9.15
C GLU A 28 18.28 19.49 9.27
N GLN A 29 17.61 19.89 8.19
CA GLN A 29 16.14 20.02 8.18
C GLN A 29 15.46 18.66 8.39
N PHE A 30 15.98 17.60 7.79
CA PHE A 30 15.48 16.24 7.98
C PHE A 30 15.59 15.80 9.44
N LYS A 31 16.75 16.01 10.09
CA LYS A 31 16.92 15.73 11.53
C LYS A 31 15.91 16.51 12.37
N THR A 32 15.67 17.78 12.03
CA THR A 32 14.69 18.63 12.73
C THR A 32 13.28 18.07 12.57
N LEU A 33 12.86 17.73 11.35
CA LEU A 33 11.55 17.11 11.09
C LEU A 33 11.37 15.82 11.89
N ILE A 34 12.38 14.93 11.89
CA ILE A 34 12.33 13.68 12.66
C ILE A 34 12.31 13.94 14.17
N GLY A 35 13.10 14.89 14.67
CA GLY A 35 13.09 15.29 16.07
C GLY A 35 11.70 15.78 16.52
N LYS A 36 11.08 16.66 15.74
CA LYS A 36 9.71 17.15 15.97
C LYS A 36 8.68 16.03 15.88
N THR A 37 8.82 15.14 14.91
CA THR A 37 7.96 13.95 14.76
C THR A 37 7.99 13.12 16.02
N MET A 38 9.18 12.79 16.52
CA MET A 38 9.33 11.92 17.68
C MET A 38 8.77 12.57 18.95
N GLN A 39 9.02 13.86 19.14
CA GLN A 39 8.47 14.61 20.26
C GLN A 39 6.94 14.60 20.24
N ILE A 40 6.32 14.95 19.12
CA ILE A 40 4.85 14.98 19.00
C ILE A 40 4.28 13.58 19.21
N VAL A 41 4.91 12.54 18.65
CA VAL A 41 4.49 11.15 18.85
C VAL A 41 4.54 10.71 20.31
N SER A 42 5.53 11.17 21.08
CA SER A 42 5.59 10.84 22.52
C SER A 42 4.60 11.61 23.39
N GLU A 43 4.15 12.78 22.95
CA GLU A 43 3.32 13.69 23.75
C GLU A 43 1.83 13.65 23.37
N THR A 44 1.47 13.05 22.23
CA THR A 44 0.11 13.02 21.70
C THR A 44 -0.56 11.67 21.96
N ASP A 45 -1.76 11.69 22.53
CA ASP A 45 -2.63 10.51 22.66
C ASP A 45 -3.34 10.22 21.33
N TYR A 46 -2.63 9.53 20.44
CA TYR A 46 -3.19 9.14 19.15
C TYR A 46 -4.31 8.10 19.24
N ASP A 47 -4.35 7.28 20.29
CA ASP A 47 -5.45 6.34 20.48
C ASP A 47 -6.76 7.10 20.74
N ALA A 48 -6.73 8.16 21.57
CA ALA A 48 -7.88 9.03 21.78
C ALA A 48 -8.30 9.78 20.51
N LEU A 49 -7.34 10.29 19.71
CA LEU A 49 -7.65 10.95 18.43
C LEU A 49 -8.29 10.00 17.41
N VAL A 50 -7.78 8.77 17.31
CA VAL A 50 -8.37 7.74 16.43
C VAL A 50 -9.74 7.32 16.93
N GLN A 51 -9.95 7.22 18.25
CA GLN A 51 -11.25 6.92 18.83
C GLN A 51 -12.28 8.00 18.52
N ALA A 52 -11.94 9.28 18.71
CA ALA A 52 -12.82 10.40 18.37
C ALA A 52 -13.20 10.38 16.88
N LYS A 53 -12.22 10.15 16.00
CA LYS A 53 -12.47 10.02 14.56
C LYS A 53 -13.34 8.81 14.22
N THR A 54 -13.18 7.71 14.95
CA THR A 54 -14.01 6.51 14.79
C THR A 54 -15.47 6.83 15.10
N GLU A 55 -15.74 7.48 16.23
CA GLU A 55 -17.09 7.90 16.62
C GLU A 55 -17.75 8.82 15.58
N ASP A 56 -16.99 9.77 15.03
CA ASP A 56 -17.47 10.66 13.96
C ASP A 56 -17.81 9.89 12.67
N ILE A 57 -16.96 8.95 12.25
CA ILE A 57 -17.16 8.13 11.06
C ILE A 57 -18.33 7.17 11.24
N GLU A 58 -18.44 6.51 12.39
CA GLU A 58 -19.57 5.62 12.69
C GLU A 58 -20.89 6.37 12.66
N LYS A 59 -20.91 7.60 13.20
CA LYS A 59 -22.08 8.47 13.14
C LYS A 59 -22.39 8.92 11.71
N LYS A 60 -21.38 9.33 10.94
CA LYS A 60 -21.51 9.77 9.54
C LYS A 60 -22.11 8.68 8.65
N TYR A 61 -21.66 7.44 8.82
CA TYR A 61 -22.05 6.31 7.97
C TYR A 61 -23.14 5.42 8.58
N SER A 62 -23.55 5.68 9.84
CA SER A 62 -24.49 4.85 10.59
C SER A 62 -24.10 3.35 10.59
N ALA A 63 -22.81 3.09 10.69
CA ALA A 63 -22.22 1.76 10.61
C ALA A 63 -21.05 1.64 11.59
N LYS A 64 -20.86 0.46 12.19
CA LYS A 64 -19.79 0.21 13.15
C LYS A 64 -18.49 -0.14 12.46
N VAL A 65 -17.39 0.41 12.97
CA VAL A 65 -16.04 0.09 12.49
C VAL A 65 -15.53 -1.09 13.31
N GLU A 66 -15.20 -2.18 12.63
CA GLU A 66 -14.56 -3.34 13.24
C GLU A 66 -13.10 -3.35 12.86
N PHE A 67 -12.22 -3.11 13.84
CA PHE A 67 -10.78 -3.21 13.64
C PHE A 67 -10.35 -4.67 13.62
N SER A 68 -9.41 -5.01 12.73
CA SER A 68 -8.82 -6.34 12.70
C SER A 68 -7.89 -6.57 13.89
N ASP A 69 -7.69 -7.83 14.28
CA ASP A 69 -6.71 -8.21 15.32
C ASP A 69 -5.28 -7.77 14.96
N ALA A 70 -5.00 -7.52 13.68
CA ALA A 70 -3.70 -7.06 13.20
C ALA A 70 -3.47 -5.55 13.42
N ALA A 71 -4.53 -4.77 13.70
CA ALA A 71 -4.49 -3.33 13.97
C ALA A 71 -4.05 -3.01 15.41
N THR A 72 -2.81 -3.42 15.71
CA THR A 72 -2.23 -3.37 17.06
C THR A 72 -1.84 -1.98 17.54
N ASP A 73 -1.78 -0.98 16.66
CA ASP A 73 -1.36 0.38 16.97
C ASP A 73 -2.30 1.43 16.35
N ALA A 74 -2.24 2.66 16.88
CA ALA A 74 -3.10 3.76 16.46
C ALA A 74 -3.02 4.04 14.95
N TYR A 75 -1.86 3.89 14.32
CA TYR A 75 -1.72 4.16 12.89
C TYR A 75 -2.40 3.09 12.04
N LYS A 76 -2.24 1.80 12.39
CA LYS A 76 -2.96 0.72 11.69
C LYS A 76 -4.47 0.85 11.84
N LYS A 77 -4.96 1.21 13.03
CA LYS A 77 -6.38 1.51 13.26
C LYS A 77 -6.84 2.68 12.40
N LEU A 78 -6.07 3.78 12.35
CA LEU A 78 -6.37 4.92 11.49
C LEU A 78 -6.44 4.51 10.01
N ARG A 79 -5.51 3.67 9.54
CA ARG A 79 -5.52 3.17 8.15
C ARG A 79 -6.73 2.28 7.85
N GLU A 80 -7.15 1.43 8.79
CA GLU A 80 -8.41 0.67 8.67
C GLU A 80 -9.65 1.57 8.67
N LEU A 81 -9.68 2.58 9.54
CA LEU A 81 -10.75 3.56 9.61
C LEU A 81 -10.90 4.35 8.31
N VAL A 82 -9.79 4.75 7.68
CA VAL A 82 -9.80 5.43 6.38
C VAL A 82 -10.24 4.49 5.26
N ARG A 83 -9.83 3.22 5.28
CA ARG A 83 -10.30 2.21 4.32
C ARG A 83 -11.80 1.94 4.46
N PHE A 84 -12.31 1.92 5.68
CA PHE A 84 -13.75 1.86 5.96
C PHE A 84 -14.48 3.06 5.36
N GLU A 85 -13.97 4.27 5.57
CA GLU A 85 -14.53 5.48 4.97
C GLU A 85 -14.51 5.43 3.43
N MET A 86 -13.40 5.01 2.82
CA MET A 86 -13.28 4.83 1.37
C MET A 86 -14.35 3.86 0.83
N LEU A 87 -14.54 2.72 1.49
CA LEU A 87 -15.57 1.76 1.12
C LEU A 87 -16.97 2.39 1.14
N HIS A 88 -17.32 3.09 2.22
CA HIS A 88 -18.64 3.72 2.34
C HIS A 88 -18.85 4.87 1.35
N GLU A 89 -17.84 5.68 1.06
CA GLU A 89 -17.91 6.70 0.00
C GLU A 89 -18.17 6.06 -1.37
N THR A 90 -17.52 4.94 -1.64
CA THR A 90 -17.70 4.15 -2.87
C THR A 90 -19.12 3.59 -2.98
N LEU A 91 -19.68 3.08 -1.87
CA LEU A 91 -21.08 2.62 -1.78
C LEU A 91 -22.07 3.77 -2.03
N PHE A 92 -21.89 4.92 -1.38
CA PHE A 92 -22.78 6.07 -1.56
C PHE A 92 -22.69 6.69 -2.95
N ALA A 93 -21.52 6.63 -3.59
CA ALA A 93 -21.36 7.03 -4.99
C ALA A 93 -21.98 6.02 -5.98
N GLY A 94 -22.52 4.88 -5.50
CA GLY A 94 -23.10 3.84 -6.34
C GLY A 94 -22.07 3.11 -7.20
N LYS A 95 -20.79 3.14 -6.81
CA LYS A 95 -19.66 2.55 -7.53
C LYS A 95 -19.16 1.29 -6.84
N GLU A 96 -20.03 0.33 -6.59
CA GLU A 96 -19.60 -0.94 -6.00
C GLU A 96 -18.61 -1.66 -6.91
N PHE A 97 -17.46 -2.09 -6.38
CA PHE A 97 -16.48 -2.90 -7.08
C PHE A 97 -16.27 -4.21 -6.33
N GLU A 98 -15.95 -5.27 -7.09
CA GLU A 98 -15.50 -6.54 -6.55
C GLU A 98 -14.12 -6.89 -7.13
N VAL A 99 -13.29 -7.50 -6.28
CA VAL A 99 -12.01 -8.10 -6.66
C VAL A 99 -12.22 -9.61 -6.70
N CYS A 100 -12.15 -10.21 -7.88
CA CYS A 100 -12.47 -11.62 -8.11
C CYS A 100 -11.22 -12.40 -8.53
N CYS A 101 -11.04 -13.54 -7.87
CA CYS A 101 -10.07 -14.58 -8.23
C CYS A 101 -10.85 -15.83 -8.68
N THR A 102 -11.23 -15.88 -9.96
CA THR A 102 -11.93 -17.06 -10.51
C THR A 102 -10.97 -18.23 -10.77
N GLU A 103 -11.49 -19.44 -11.00
CA GLU A 103 -10.68 -20.58 -11.45
C GLU A 103 -9.92 -20.27 -12.74
N SER A 104 -10.55 -19.54 -13.66
CA SER A 104 -9.88 -19.08 -14.89
C SER A 104 -8.71 -18.14 -14.59
N ASN A 105 -8.88 -17.21 -13.64
CA ASN A 105 -7.82 -16.30 -13.22
C ASN A 105 -6.64 -17.06 -12.60
N PHE A 106 -6.94 -18.03 -11.72
CA PHE A 106 -5.95 -18.90 -11.14
C PHE A 106 -5.20 -19.72 -12.19
N ALA A 107 -5.91 -20.29 -13.17
CA ALA A 107 -5.28 -21.03 -14.27
C ALA A 107 -4.30 -20.15 -15.08
N GLN A 108 -4.66 -18.88 -15.35
CA GLN A 108 -3.75 -17.93 -16.02
C GLN A 108 -2.53 -17.59 -15.15
N ALA A 109 -2.72 -17.39 -13.85
CA ALA A 109 -1.60 -17.20 -12.93
C ALA A 109 -0.67 -18.43 -12.89
N MET A 110 -1.25 -19.64 -12.87
CA MET A 110 -0.49 -20.89 -12.88
C MET A 110 0.30 -21.11 -14.17
N ASN A 111 -0.22 -20.68 -15.33
CA ASN A 111 0.54 -20.73 -16.59
C ASN A 111 1.84 -19.93 -16.52
N LYS A 112 1.87 -18.87 -15.70
CA LYS A 112 3.05 -18.02 -15.49
C LYS A 112 4.00 -18.58 -14.42
N LEU A 113 3.45 -19.15 -13.34
CA LEU A 113 4.24 -19.61 -12.19
C LEU A 113 4.75 -21.06 -12.34
N ARG A 114 3.98 -21.95 -12.99
CA ARG A 114 4.26 -23.39 -13.10
C ARG A 114 5.65 -23.69 -13.67
N PRO A 115 6.15 -23.04 -14.75
CA PRO A 115 7.47 -23.34 -15.29
C PRO A 115 8.62 -23.12 -14.31
N GLU A 116 8.47 -22.23 -13.33
CA GLU A 116 9.49 -21.96 -12.31
C GLU A 116 9.33 -22.87 -11.10
N ILE A 117 8.09 -23.07 -10.62
CA ILE A 117 7.81 -23.96 -9.49
C ILE A 117 8.21 -25.40 -9.82
N SER A 118 7.94 -25.88 -11.04
CA SER A 118 8.30 -27.22 -11.50
C SER A 118 9.81 -27.48 -11.53
N LYS A 119 10.67 -26.45 -11.56
CA LYS A 119 12.13 -26.62 -11.47
C LYS A 119 12.62 -26.91 -10.05
N LEU A 120 11.77 -26.68 -9.05
CA LEU A 120 12.12 -26.80 -7.62
C LEU A 120 11.59 -28.08 -7.00
N LEU A 121 10.74 -28.81 -7.72
CA LEU A 121 10.08 -30.03 -7.26
C LEU A 121 10.41 -31.20 -8.19
N PRO A 122 10.45 -32.44 -7.66
CA PRO A 122 10.53 -33.65 -8.48
C PRO A 122 9.36 -33.74 -9.49
N GLU A 123 9.59 -34.41 -10.63
CA GLU A 123 8.64 -34.52 -11.75
C GLU A 123 7.28 -35.14 -11.36
N ASP A 124 7.22 -35.88 -10.25
CA ASP A 124 6.05 -36.66 -9.84
C ASP A 124 5.09 -35.90 -8.90
N THR A 125 5.37 -34.64 -8.58
CA THR A 125 4.67 -33.87 -7.51
C THR A 125 3.68 -32.81 -8.03
N LYS A 126 2.79 -33.17 -8.97
CA LYS A 126 1.81 -32.22 -9.56
C LYS A 126 0.91 -31.52 -8.52
N GLU A 127 0.41 -32.25 -7.54
CA GLU A 127 -0.44 -31.66 -6.47
C GLU A 127 0.33 -30.65 -5.61
N ALA A 128 1.62 -30.90 -5.35
CA ALA A 128 2.46 -29.98 -4.60
C ALA A 128 2.73 -28.68 -5.39
N VAL A 129 2.89 -28.76 -6.72
CA VAL A 129 3.03 -27.59 -7.60
C VAL A 129 1.79 -26.70 -7.55
N GLU A 130 0.60 -27.29 -7.60
CA GLU A 130 -0.67 -26.54 -7.54
C GLU A 130 -0.91 -25.93 -6.16
N SER A 131 -0.63 -26.67 -5.08
CA SER A 131 -0.73 -26.16 -3.70
C SER A 131 0.22 -24.98 -3.45
N ILE A 132 1.48 -25.08 -3.86
CA ILE A 132 2.45 -23.98 -3.75
C ILE A 132 2.01 -22.79 -4.62
N GLY A 133 1.58 -23.04 -5.85
CA GLY A 133 1.11 -22.00 -6.76
C GLY A 133 -0.12 -21.25 -6.23
N TYR A 134 -1.07 -21.97 -5.62
CA TYR A 134 -2.24 -21.37 -4.98
C TYR A 134 -1.86 -20.48 -3.80
N SER A 135 -1.03 -20.96 -2.89
CA SER A 135 -0.55 -20.15 -1.75
C SER A 135 0.14 -18.89 -2.23
N LEU A 136 1.07 -19.02 -3.19
CA LEU A 136 1.81 -17.91 -3.75
C LEU A 136 0.92 -16.86 -4.43
N TYR A 137 -0.03 -17.31 -5.26
CA TYR A 137 -0.99 -16.44 -5.94
C TYR A 137 -1.93 -15.73 -4.96
N SER A 138 -2.46 -16.45 -3.97
CA SER A 138 -3.34 -15.89 -2.95
C SER A 138 -2.64 -14.83 -2.10
N ASP A 139 -1.45 -15.15 -1.59
CA ASP A 139 -0.65 -14.24 -0.74
C ASP A 139 -0.28 -12.97 -1.50
N PHE A 140 0.19 -13.12 -2.74
CA PHE A 140 0.54 -11.96 -3.56
C PHE A 140 -0.69 -11.11 -3.91
N THR A 141 -1.82 -11.73 -4.27
CA THR A 141 -3.04 -10.98 -4.60
C THR A 141 -3.52 -10.16 -3.40
N LYS A 142 -3.55 -10.78 -2.21
CA LYS A 142 -3.88 -10.06 -0.98
C LYS A 142 -2.91 -8.92 -0.73
N TYR A 143 -1.61 -9.16 -0.89
CA TYR A 143 -0.59 -8.13 -0.71
C TYR A 143 -0.79 -6.95 -1.68
N LEU A 144 -0.94 -7.22 -2.98
CA LEU A 144 -1.12 -6.18 -3.99
C LEU A 144 -2.39 -5.35 -3.77
N VAL A 145 -3.51 -6.00 -3.46
CA VAL A 145 -4.78 -5.32 -3.13
C VAL A 145 -4.59 -4.41 -1.92
N CYS A 146 -4.04 -4.95 -0.83
CA CYS A 146 -3.80 -4.18 0.38
C CYS A 146 -2.83 -3.02 0.12
N SER A 147 -1.71 -3.23 -0.57
CA SER A 147 -0.74 -2.18 -0.86
C SER A 147 -1.33 -1.06 -1.71
N ALA A 148 -2.13 -1.37 -2.74
CA ALA A 148 -2.79 -0.35 -3.55
C ALA A 148 -3.77 0.50 -2.72
N PHE A 149 -4.54 -0.14 -1.82
CA PHE A 149 -5.53 0.55 -0.99
C PHE A 149 -4.85 1.35 0.12
N ASP A 150 -3.80 0.80 0.71
CA ASP A 150 -3.00 1.44 1.76
C ASP A 150 -2.36 2.73 1.23
N MET A 151 -1.88 2.76 -0.01
CA MET A 151 -1.37 4.00 -0.62
C MET A 151 -2.43 5.10 -0.71
N VAL A 152 -3.68 4.75 -1.06
CA VAL A 152 -4.79 5.72 -1.13
C VAL A 152 -5.18 6.18 0.26
N ALA A 153 -5.26 5.25 1.22
CA ALA A 153 -5.54 5.56 2.62
C ALA A 153 -4.47 6.49 3.21
N ASP A 154 -3.20 6.22 2.93
CA ASP A 154 -2.08 7.03 3.41
C ASP A 154 -2.08 8.43 2.77
N MET A 155 -2.43 8.55 1.49
CA MET A 155 -2.63 9.88 0.88
C MET A 155 -3.77 10.64 1.58
N LYS A 156 -4.88 9.97 1.94
CA LYS A 156 -5.98 10.58 2.70
C LYS A 156 -5.56 10.97 4.12
N ILE A 157 -4.78 10.14 4.81
CA ILE A 157 -4.26 10.44 6.15
C ILE A 157 -3.35 11.67 6.11
N PHE A 158 -2.55 11.83 5.05
CA PHE A 158 -1.69 12.99 4.90
C PHE A 158 -2.46 14.32 4.83
N GLU A 159 -3.69 14.30 4.32
CA GLU A 159 -4.59 15.46 4.32
C GLU A 159 -5.16 15.81 5.70
N MET A 160 -4.90 14.99 6.73
CA MET A 160 -5.29 15.21 8.12
C MET A 160 -4.05 15.65 8.93
N PRO A 161 -3.79 16.97 9.09
CA PRO A 161 -2.52 17.47 9.61
C PRO A 161 -2.12 16.86 10.96
N GLU A 162 -3.09 16.66 11.85
CA GLU A 162 -2.91 16.10 13.19
C GLU A 162 -2.33 14.67 13.19
N PHE A 163 -2.51 13.91 12.11
CA PHE A 163 -1.99 12.54 12.00
C PHE A 163 -0.69 12.44 11.21
N ARG A 164 -0.21 13.53 10.58
CA ARG A 164 1.02 13.51 9.77
C ARG A 164 2.27 13.06 10.56
N PRO A 165 2.49 13.44 11.84
CA PRO A 165 3.65 12.95 12.58
C PRO A 165 3.55 11.44 12.88
N LEU A 166 2.36 10.96 13.27
CA LEU A 166 2.11 9.52 13.44
C LEU A 166 2.39 8.75 12.14
N GLN A 167 1.87 9.26 11.03
CA GLN A 167 2.07 8.68 9.70
C GLN A 167 3.55 8.65 9.29
N LEU A 168 4.29 9.76 9.42
CA LEU A 168 5.71 9.80 9.06
C LEU A 168 6.51 8.75 9.86
N ASN A 169 6.25 8.64 11.16
CA ASN A 169 6.91 7.65 12.00
C ASN A 169 6.57 6.21 11.58
N ALA A 170 5.30 5.94 11.28
CA ALA A 170 4.84 4.61 10.90
C ALA A 170 5.32 4.20 9.49
N LEU A 171 5.15 5.06 8.48
CA LEU A 171 5.66 4.83 7.12
C LEU A 171 7.17 4.67 7.10
N GLY A 172 7.92 5.47 7.87
CA GLY A 172 9.37 5.32 7.99
C GLY A 172 9.78 3.96 8.59
N LYS A 173 8.99 3.41 9.52
CA LYS A 173 9.22 2.04 10.05
C LYS A 173 8.83 0.97 9.03
N GLU A 174 7.72 1.16 8.31
CA GLU A 174 7.25 0.26 7.26
C GLU A 174 8.28 0.14 6.13
N VAL A 175 8.77 1.27 5.61
CA VAL A 175 9.81 1.30 4.57
C VAL A 175 11.08 0.59 5.02
N ARG A 176 11.57 0.84 6.25
CA ARG A 176 12.73 0.12 6.79
C ARG A 176 12.48 -1.38 6.95
N THR A 177 11.26 -1.77 7.31
CA THR A 177 10.86 -3.18 7.38
C THR A 177 10.91 -3.82 6.00
N ASN A 178 10.35 -3.17 4.97
CA ASN A 178 10.37 -3.66 3.60
C ASN A 178 11.81 -3.80 3.07
N VAL A 179 12.68 -2.80 3.33
CA VAL A 179 14.12 -2.89 3.02
C VAL A 179 14.75 -4.14 3.64
N ASN A 180 14.48 -4.41 4.91
CA ASN A 180 14.99 -5.59 5.60
C ASN A 180 14.43 -6.89 5.03
N VAL A 181 13.14 -6.92 4.66
CA VAL A 181 12.51 -8.09 4.02
C VAL A 181 13.17 -8.38 2.68
N ILE A 182 13.39 -7.37 1.83
CA ILE A 182 14.07 -7.54 0.55
C ILE A 182 15.49 -8.08 0.75
N ARG A 183 16.26 -7.50 1.68
CA ARG A 183 17.61 -7.98 2.02
C ARG A 183 17.61 -9.45 2.46
N GLN A 184 16.63 -9.85 3.28
CA GLN A 184 16.50 -11.24 3.70
C GLN A 184 16.09 -12.18 2.55
N GLN A 185 15.23 -11.71 1.63
CA GLN A 185 14.82 -12.51 0.47
C GLN A 185 15.97 -12.75 -0.50
N LYS A 186 16.85 -11.76 -0.73
CA LYS A 186 18.06 -11.94 -1.56
C LYS A 186 18.94 -13.10 -1.11
N ASN A 187 18.93 -13.43 0.19
CA ASN A 187 19.75 -14.49 0.77
C ASN A 187 19.04 -15.86 0.81
N LYS A 188 17.81 -15.98 0.32
CA LYS A 188 17.03 -17.24 0.31
C LYS A 188 16.89 -17.79 -1.11
N PRO A 189 16.85 -19.13 -1.30
CA PRO A 189 16.49 -19.72 -2.59
C PRO A 189 15.11 -19.23 -3.03
N GLN A 190 15.05 -18.60 -4.20
CA GLN A 190 13.82 -18.01 -4.72
C GLN A 190 12.91 -19.10 -5.30
N LYS A 191 11.63 -19.08 -4.91
CA LYS A 191 10.63 -20.06 -5.39
C LYS A 191 10.10 -19.72 -6.79
N SER A 192 10.07 -18.45 -7.15
CA SER A 192 9.68 -17.95 -8.46
C SER A 192 10.26 -16.56 -8.66
N GLN A 193 11.02 -16.36 -9.74
CA GLN A 193 11.57 -15.06 -10.08
C GLN A 193 10.46 -14.09 -10.49
N VAL A 194 9.43 -14.57 -11.20
CA VAL A 194 8.26 -13.74 -11.58
C VAL A 194 7.59 -13.15 -10.36
N LEU A 195 7.31 -13.97 -9.35
CA LEU A 195 6.65 -13.52 -8.13
C LEU A 195 7.55 -12.61 -7.29
N THR A 196 8.84 -12.91 -7.23
CA THR A 196 9.82 -12.06 -6.57
C THR A 196 9.89 -10.70 -7.25
N ASP A 197 9.93 -10.62 -8.58
CA ASP A 197 9.91 -9.37 -9.32
C ASP A 197 8.66 -8.53 -9.01
N TRP A 198 7.49 -9.16 -8.96
CA TRP A 198 6.25 -8.48 -8.57
C TRP A 198 6.33 -7.93 -7.13
N PHE A 199 6.77 -8.77 -6.19
CA PHE A 199 6.87 -8.41 -4.79
C PHE A 199 7.87 -7.27 -4.55
N LEU A 200 9.06 -7.35 -5.14
CA LEU A 200 10.09 -6.30 -5.06
C LEU A 200 9.56 -4.98 -5.63
N THR A 201 8.84 -5.03 -6.76
CA THR A 201 8.25 -3.84 -7.39
C THR A 201 7.24 -3.17 -6.45
N VAL A 202 6.31 -3.93 -5.86
CA VAL A 202 5.25 -3.39 -4.98
C VAL A 202 5.84 -2.89 -3.64
N MET A 203 6.87 -3.55 -3.11
CA MET A 203 7.52 -3.17 -1.84
C MET A 203 8.21 -1.81 -1.86
N VAL A 204 8.59 -1.31 -3.04
CA VAL A 204 9.21 0.01 -3.21
C VAL A 204 8.18 1.14 -3.16
N LEU A 205 6.90 0.88 -3.46
CA LEU A 205 5.85 1.89 -3.55
C LEU A 205 5.69 2.75 -2.28
N PRO A 206 5.71 2.20 -1.05
CA PRO A 206 5.67 3.01 0.17
C PRO A 206 6.86 3.98 0.29
N GLY A 207 8.04 3.61 -0.23
CA GLY A 207 9.20 4.50 -0.28
C GLY A 207 9.00 5.68 -1.23
N LEU A 208 8.38 5.43 -2.39
CA LEU A 208 8.01 6.49 -3.34
C LEU A 208 6.92 7.40 -2.77
N LEU A 209 5.94 6.84 -2.05
CA LEU A 209 4.90 7.60 -1.36
C LEU A 209 5.49 8.47 -0.25
N LEU A 210 6.36 7.91 0.60
CA LEU A 210 7.06 8.65 1.66
C LEU A 210 7.83 9.84 1.08
N ARG A 211 8.55 9.63 -0.03
CA ARG A 211 9.24 10.71 -0.75
C ARG A 211 8.28 11.78 -1.24
N LYS A 212 7.13 11.39 -1.81
CA LYS A 212 6.13 12.34 -2.32
C LYS A 212 5.48 13.18 -1.21
N LEU A 213 5.16 12.57 -0.08
CA LEU A 213 4.43 13.22 1.01
C LEU A 213 5.36 14.08 1.88
N TYR A 214 6.56 13.57 2.16
CA TYR A 214 7.46 14.12 3.18
C TYR A 214 8.82 14.58 2.65
N SER A 215 9.09 14.49 1.35
CA SER A 215 10.40 14.74 0.76
C SER A 215 11.53 13.86 1.33
N VAL A 216 11.18 12.75 1.97
CA VAL A 216 12.15 11.78 2.53
C VAL A 216 12.38 10.66 1.53
N SER A 217 13.56 10.62 0.90
CA SER A 217 13.95 9.49 0.03
C SER A 217 14.63 8.38 0.81
N LEU A 218 14.05 7.18 0.75
CA LEU A 218 14.66 5.93 1.22
C LEU A 218 14.64 4.86 0.11
N VAL A 219 14.32 5.25 -1.14
CA VAL A 219 14.14 4.34 -2.28
C VAL A 219 15.45 3.61 -2.60
N GLU A 220 16.56 4.30 -2.46
CA GLU A 220 17.90 3.78 -2.73
C GLU A 220 18.28 2.66 -1.73
N MET A 221 17.68 2.66 -0.53
CA MET A 221 17.98 1.66 0.50
C MET A 221 17.43 0.26 0.20
N PHE A 222 16.46 0.15 -0.71
CA PHE A 222 15.91 -1.14 -1.11
C PHE A 222 16.92 -1.99 -1.90
N GLU A 223 17.92 -1.35 -2.51
CA GLU A 223 18.99 -1.99 -3.30
C GLU A 223 18.45 -2.96 -4.36
N VAL A 224 17.23 -2.74 -4.87
CA VAL A 224 16.65 -3.58 -5.92
C VAL A 224 17.26 -3.23 -7.27
N GLU A 225 17.19 -4.16 -8.22
CA GLU A 225 17.63 -3.92 -9.59
C GLU A 225 16.87 -2.74 -10.23
N GLN A 226 17.55 -2.03 -11.14
CA GLN A 226 17.00 -0.81 -11.76
C GLN A 226 15.65 -1.05 -12.43
N LYS A 227 15.46 -2.21 -13.07
CA LYS A 227 14.20 -2.60 -13.71
C LYS A 227 13.01 -2.55 -12.74
N GLN A 228 13.18 -3.04 -11.51
CA GLN A 228 12.12 -3.07 -10.49
C GLN A 228 11.89 -1.67 -9.93
N THR A 229 12.93 -0.84 -9.80
CA THR A 229 12.80 0.59 -9.47
C THR A 229 12.00 1.33 -10.54
N ASP A 230 12.30 1.10 -11.82
CA ASP A 230 11.61 1.73 -12.96
C ASP A 230 10.15 1.28 -13.03
N ASN A 231 9.88 -0.02 -12.82
CA ASN A 231 8.51 -0.54 -12.73
C ASN A 231 7.74 0.08 -11.56
N ALA A 232 8.36 0.19 -10.39
CA ALA A 232 7.72 0.82 -9.22
C ALA A 232 7.45 2.30 -9.47
N ALA A 233 8.37 3.02 -10.12
CA ALA A 233 8.16 4.40 -10.54
C ALA A 233 7.01 4.53 -11.55
N HIS A 234 6.88 3.58 -12.49
CA HIS A 234 5.76 3.54 -13.43
C HIS A 234 4.42 3.34 -12.72
N LEU A 235 4.32 2.37 -11.81
CA LEU A 235 3.15 2.16 -10.96
C LEU A 235 2.82 3.40 -10.11
N PHE A 236 3.84 4.04 -9.54
CA PHE A 236 3.66 5.25 -8.75
C PHE A 236 3.13 6.42 -9.59
N ASN A 237 3.58 6.54 -10.85
CA ASN A 237 3.04 7.54 -11.78
C ASN A 237 1.55 7.29 -12.11
N ILE A 238 1.12 6.02 -12.23
CA ILE A 238 -0.29 5.66 -12.38
C ILE A 238 -1.08 6.14 -11.16
N PHE A 239 -0.58 5.80 -9.96
CA PHE A 239 -1.18 6.24 -8.69
C PHE A 239 -1.32 7.78 -8.64
N GLN A 240 -0.25 8.53 -8.93
CA GLN A 240 -0.27 9.99 -8.89
C GLN A 240 -1.28 10.60 -9.86
N LYS A 241 -1.35 10.10 -11.10
CA LYS A 241 -2.31 10.57 -12.10
C LYS A 241 -3.75 10.35 -11.64
N ARG A 242 -4.02 9.20 -11.02
CA ARG A 242 -5.37 8.85 -10.52
C ARG A 242 -5.74 9.64 -9.27
N MET A 243 -4.80 9.83 -8.34
CA MET A 243 -5.03 10.65 -7.16
C MET A 243 -5.24 12.13 -7.48
N ALA A 244 -4.65 12.66 -8.56
CA ALA A 244 -4.92 14.03 -9.00
C ALA A 244 -6.38 14.25 -9.46
N ALA A 245 -7.06 13.19 -9.90
CA ALA A 245 -8.47 13.19 -10.27
C ALA A 245 -9.30 12.36 -9.27
N PHE A 246 -9.03 12.55 -7.97
CA PHE A 246 -9.62 11.73 -6.91
C PHE A 246 -11.15 11.71 -6.97
N SER A 247 -11.71 10.51 -6.91
CA SER A 247 -13.14 10.28 -6.72
C SER A 247 -13.35 8.97 -5.96
N ALA A 248 -14.52 8.79 -5.38
CA ALA A 248 -14.88 7.53 -4.73
C ALA A 248 -14.67 6.34 -5.70
N GLY A 249 -14.03 5.28 -5.19
CA GLY A 249 -13.69 4.06 -5.92
C GLY A 249 -12.39 4.12 -6.73
N VAL A 250 -11.59 5.19 -6.61
CA VAL A 250 -10.33 5.33 -7.37
C VAL A 250 -9.30 4.26 -7.01
N GLU A 251 -9.31 3.75 -5.78
CA GLU A 251 -8.45 2.67 -5.30
C GLU A 251 -8.59 1.39 -6.15
N TYR A 252 -9.80 1.11 -6.63
CA TYR A 252 -10.07 -0.01 -7.54
C TYR A 252 -9.54 0.24 -8.95
N GLN A 253 -9.62 1.49 -9.43
CA GLN A 253 -9.06 1.87 -10.74
C GLN A 253 -7.52 1.81 -10.72
N ILE A 254 -6.90 2.30 -9.64
CA ILE A 254 -5.46 2.19 -9.40
C ILE A 254 -5.04 0.73 -9.40
N LEU A 255 -5.74 -0.11 -8.64
CA LEU A 255 -5.47 -1.56 -8.61
C LEU A 255 -5.59 -2.19 -10.00
N GLN A 256 -6.65 -1.88 -10.75
CA GLN A 256 -6.86 -2.40 -12.10
C GLN A 256 -5.72 -1.99 -13.06
N GLU A 257 -5.24 -0.75 -12.98
CA GLU A 257 -4.15 -0.27 -13.81
C GLU A 257 -2.79 -0.79 -13.40
N PHE A 258 -2.58 -1.14 -12.12
CA PHE A 258 -1.36 -1.81 -11.67
C PHE A 258 -1.20 -3.20 -12.32
N LEU A 259 -2.30 -3.86 -12.68
CA LEU A 259 -2.24 -5.22 -13.21
C LEU A 259 -1.57 -5.29 -14.58
N VAL A 260 -1.69 -4.25 -15.39
CA VAL A 260 -1.15 -4.23 -16.76
C VAL A 260 0.38 -4.28 -16.77
N PRO A 261 1.11 -3.34 -16.13
CA PRO A 261 2.58 -3.36 -16.10
C PRO A 261 3.15 -4.52 -15.27
N LEU A 262 2.38 -5.08 -14.34
CA LEU A 262 2.76 -6.32 -13.65
C LEU A 262 2.52 -7.56 -14.51
N GLY A 263 1.84 -7.46 -15.65
CA GLY A 263 1.48 -8.60 -16.49
C GLY A 263 0.50 -9.54 -15.78
N MET A 264 -0.45 -8.98 -15.03
CA MET A 264 -1.43 -9.68 -14.19
C MET A 264 -2.89 -9.37 -14.56
N ALA A 265 -3.14 -8.65 -15.65
CA ALA A 265 -4.49 -8.22 -16.05
C ALA A 265 -5.48 -9.38 -16.28
N ASP A 266 -4.98 -10.58 -16.59
CA ASP A 266 -5.71 -11.85 -16.73
C ASP A 266 -5.64 -12.74 -15.48
N CYS A 267 -4.75 -12.40 -14.52
CA CYS A 267 -4.51 -13.17 -13.31
C CYS A 267 -5.51 -12.87 -12.21
N PHE A 268 -6.19 -11.73 -12.19
CA PHE A 268 -7.37 -11.47 -11.35
C PHE A 268 -8.16 -10.28 -11.89
N THR A 269 -9.43 -10.17 -11.50
CA THR A 269 -10.34 -9.17 -12.07
C THR A 269 -10.77 -8.16 -11.02
N VAL A 270 -10.69 -6.87 -11.36
CA VAL A 270 -11.39 -5.79 -10.66
C VAL A 270 -12.53 -5.33 -11.55
N ARG A 271 -13.78 -5.44 -11.09
CA ARG A 271 -14.94 -5.05 -11.90
C ARG A 271 -16.04 -4.41 -11.06
N PRO A 272 -16.89 -3.55 -11.65
CA PRO A 272 -18.08 -3.09 -10.97
C PRO A 272 -18.94 -4.28 -10.57
N LYS A 273 -19.40 -4.30 -9.31
CA LYS A 273 -20.37 -5.27 -8.85
C LYS A 273 -21.68 -4.97 -9.58
N LEU A 274 -22.16 -5.94 -10.37
CA LEU A 274 -23.47 -5.83 -10.95
C LEU A 274 -24.46 -5.86 -9.78
N LYS A 275 -25.25 -4.78 -9.61
CA LYS A 275 -26.40 -4.84 -8.70
C LYS A 275 -27.23 -6.03 -9.14
N ASP A 276 -27.36 -7.03 -8.28
CA ASP A 276 -28.32 -8.09 -8.50
C ASP A 276 -29.65 -7.42 -8.82
N LYS A 277 -30.20 -7.69 -10.01
CA LYS A 277 -31.63 -7.44 -10.24
C LYS A 277 -32.34 -8.06 -9.04
N PRO A 278 -33.33 -7.38 -8.42
CA PRO A 278 -34.01 -7.91 -7.25
C PRO A 278 -34.59 -9.27 -7.62
N LYS A 279 -33.87 -10.32 -7.25
CA LYS A 279 -34.34 -11.69 -7.24
C LYS A 279 -34.50 -11.99 -5.76
N GLY A 280 -35.76 -12.07 -5.34
CA GLY A 280 -36.09 -12.43 -3.96
C GLY A 280 -35.42 -13.76 -3.59
N GLY A 281 -34.81 -13.80 -2.41
CA GLY A 281 -34.15 -14.96 -1.81
C GLY A 281 -32.88 -15.39 -2.56
N TYR A 282 -31.76 -15.75 -1.94
CA TYR A 282 -31.51 -16.28 -0.61
C TYR A 282 -30.06 -15.99 -0.22
N ILE A 283 -29.82 -16.05 1.09
CA ILE A 283 -28.55 -15.95 1.81
C ILE A 283 -27.65 -17.15 1.47
N HIS A 284 -26.34 -16.91 1.30
CA HIS A 284 -25.24 -17.54 2.05
C HIS A 284 -23.94 -16.74 1.85
#